data_AF-A0A3D3ZV70-F1
#
_entry.id   AF-A0A3D3ZV70-F1
#
_cell.length_a   1.000
_cell.length_b   1.000
_cell.length_c   1.000
_cell.angle_alpha   90.00
_cell.angle_beta   90.00
_cell.angle_gamma   90.00
#
_symmetry.space_group_name_H-M   'P 1'
#
loop_
_entity.id
_entity.type
_entity.pdbx_description
1 polymer ?
#
loop_
_entity_poly.entity_id
_entity_poly.type
_entity_poly.pdbx_seq_one_letter_code
_entity_poly.pdbx_strand_id
1 'polypeptide(L)'
;MKAFFEGLGIIVALLFAGMIIAAFAPNLGIWIGLAFTVVPLVAIVRPLPTLWLGHRGFSLSVAFFVGLMTTAASFGDLSETRRLSELRDTDSAAYLNELEGRDQVKWLAELKLLDPDLYAVEAAKIEEAVAARRAEVAALEAARRAEAAALEAARKAEAAVTEAARIEEERKVADARRAEAEVRRKAEQQEKIAEYIGQLDREIASIPGIQASKYTSDVSNINLGLLLIGAWGLLYEQGDSLDLDAEMQKKRMQFRQLLVRKQAQLLPALRDAYGPAMRRQLWEADGSARTIGAGYRTVEFVSATFARNANIKQIHTEIRENLMMLRFTRAQYKWFRQASEFSYYALEVPKDSDIVKWESGGRYRVLR
;
A
#
# COMPACT_ATOMS: atom_id res chain seq x y z
N MET A 1 52.13 53.39 -0.95
CA MET A 1 50.71 53.65 -1.28
C MET A 1 49.74 53.24 -0.18
N LYS A 2 49.85 52.04 0.43
CA LYS A 2 48.91 51.58 1.48
C LYS A 2 48.78 52.54 2.69
N ALA A 3 49.89 53.03 3.24
CA ALA A 3 49.89 54.00 4.34
C ALA A 3 49.27 55.38 3.98
N PHE A 4 49.25 55.74 2.69
CA PHE A 4 48.61 56.98 2.22
C PHE A 4 47.07 56.82 2.18
N PHE A 5 46.58 55.67 1.72
CA PHE A 5 45.13 55.38 1.71
C PHE A 5 44.56 55.15 3.11
N GLU A 6 45.32 54.55 4.03
CA GLU A 6 44.93 54.42 5.44
C GLU A 6 44.84 55.80 6.13
N GLY A 7 45.80 56.70 5.86
CA GLY A 7 45.74 58.08 6.33
C GLY A 7 44.55 58.86 5.76
N LEU A 8 44.28 58.73 4.46
CA LEU A 8 43.13 59.36 3.81
C LEU A 8 41.79 58.85 4.37
N GLY A 9 41.67 57.54 4.62
CA GLY A 9 40.45 56.93 5.16
C GLY A 9 40.09 57.45 6.55
N ILE A 10 41.09 57.65 7.42
CA ILE A 10 40.88 58.21 8.76
C ILE A 10 40.41 59.67 8.68
N ILE A 11 40.95 60.46 7.74
CA ILE A 11 40.54 61.84 7.52
C ILE A 11 39.07 61.91 7.09
N VAL A 12 38.69 61.07 6.12
CA VAL A 12 37.31 60.99 5.63
C VAL A 12 36.36 60.54 6.76
N ALA A 13 36.74 59.54 7.54
CA ALA A 13 35.94 59.07 8.67
C ALA A 13 35.74 60.17 9.74
N LEU A 14 36.79 60.93 10.07
CA LEU A 14 36.70 62.05 11.01
C LEU A 14 35.85 63.21 10.47
N LEU A 15 35.92 63.49 9.17
CA LEU A 15 35.03 64.46 8.52
C LEU A 15 33.57 64.04 8.61
N PHE A 16 33.25 62.78 8.31
CA PHE A 16 31.88 62.26 8.45
C PHE A 16 31.40 62.27 9.90
N ALA A 17 32.26 61.86 10.85
CA ALA A 17 31.93 61.92 12.28
C ALA A 17 31.68 63.36 12.74
N GLY A 18 32.50 64.32 12.28
CA GLY A 18 32.30 65.75 12.55
C GLY A 18 31.00 66.30 11.97
N MET A 19 30.65 65.92 10.74
CA MET A 19 29.37 66.31 10.11
C MET A 19 28.16 65.71 10.83
N ILE A 20 28.23 64.44 11.25
CA ILE A 20 27.17 63.79 12.02
C ILE A 20 26.98 64.49 13.38
N ILE A 21 28.08 64.76 14.11
CA ILE A 21 28.00 65.45 15.40
C ILE A 21 27.42 66.86 15.24
N ALA A 22 27.81 67.59 14.19
CA ALA A 22 27.26 68.91 13.89
C ALA A 22 25.76 68.86 13.57
N ALA A 23 25.29 67.82 12.86
CA ALA A 23 23.88 67.65 12.51
C ALA A 23 22.97 67.35 13.72
N PHE A 24 23.46 66.63 14.73
CA PHE A 24 22.66 66.23 15.89
C PHE A 24 22.84 67.13 17.12
N ALA A 25 23.99 67.78 17.29
CA ALA A 25 24.26 68.66 18.42
C ALA A 25 25.10 69.90 17.99
N PRO A 26 24.48 70.89 17.33
CA PRO A 26 25.19 72.01 16.69
C PRO A 26 26.11 72.78 17.64
N ASN A 27 25.64 73.03 18.87
CA ASN A 27 26.43 73.72 19.89
C ASN A 27 27.67 72.91 20.31
N LEU A 28 27.55 71.58 20.40
CA LEU A 28 28.66 70.69 20.74
C LEU A 28 29.67 70.63 19.57
N GLY A 29 29.16 70.62 18.33
CA GLY A 29 29.96 70.66 17.10
C GLY A 29 30.84 71.90 16.99
N ILE A 30 30.35 73.08 17.41
CA ILE A 30 31.14 74.32 17.45
C ILE A 30 32.32 74.20 18.43
N TRP A 31 32.08 73.72 19.65
CA TRP A 31 33.14 73.59 20.65
C TRP A 31 34.18 72.53 20.28
N ILE A 32 33.74 71.41 19.71
CA ILE A 32 34.61 70.35 19.22
C ILE A 32 35.43 70.86 18.02
N GLY A 33 34.79 71.53 17.05
CA GLY A 33 35.47 72.13 15.89
C GLY A 33 36.51 73.17 16.32
N LEU A 34 36.19 74.01 17.29
CA LEU A 34 37.11 74.99 17.86
C LEU A 34 38.31 74.30 18.55
N ALA A 35 38.05 73.26 19.36
CA ALA A 35 39.10 72.48 20.01
C ALA A 35 40.04 71.82 18.99
N PHE A 36 39.49 71.23 17.92
CA PHE A 36 40.28 70.66 16.82
C PHE A 36 41.08 71.70 16.02
N THR A 37 40.70 72.97 16.08
CA THR A 37 41.43 74.07 15.42
C THR A 37 42.54 74.64 16.32
N VAL A 38 42.26 74.79 17.62
CA VAL A 38 43.16 75.44 18.60
C VAL A 38 44.23 74.49 19.15
N VAL A 39 43.88 73.22 19.43
CA VAL A 39 44.82 72.24 20.00
C VAL A 39 46.03 71.98 19.09
N PRO A 40 45.91 71.87 17.76
CA PRO A 40 47.06 71.78 16.87
C PRO A 40 47.95 73.04 16.95
N LEU A 41 47.38 74.24 16.95
CA LEU A 41 48.12 75.51 17.06
C LEU A 41 49.00 75.57 18.33
N VAL A 42 48.51 75.07 19.46
CA VAL A 42 49.28 75.00 20.72
C VAL A 42 50.38 73.93 20.65
N ALA A 43 50.17 72.84 19.93
CA ALA A 43 51.14 71.75 19.74
C ALA A 43 52.41 72.15 18.97
N ILE A 44 52.40 73.33 18.31
CA ILE A 44 53.58 73.93 17.66
C ILE A 44 54.61 74.40 18.70
N VAL A 45 54.15 74.83 19.89
CA VAL A 45 55.02 75.42 20.94
C VAL A 45 55.41 74.40 22.02
N ARG A 46 54.59 73.36 22.25
CA ARG A 46 54.90 72.25 23.17
C ARG A 46 54.65 70.89 22.50
N PRO A 47 55.63 69.98 22.44
CA PRO A 47 55.44 68.69 21.78
C PRO A 47 54.50 67.80 22.60
N LEU A 48 53.32 67.50 22.05
CA LEU A 48 52.39 66.52 22.58
C LEU A 48 52.85 65.08 22.27
N PRO A 49 52.43 64.08 23.08
CA PRO A 49 52.70 62.67 22.79
C PRO A 49 52.18 62.30 21.41
N THR A 50 52.97 61.54 20.65
CA THR A 50 52.72 61.23 19.25
C THR A 50 51.45 60.41 19.09
N LEU A 51 50.36 61.05 18.62
CA LEU A 51 49.20 60.33 18.11
C LEU A 51 49.62 59.58 16.84
N TRP A 52 49.15 58.33 16.72
CA TRP A 52 49.57 57.28 15.80
C TRP A 52 49.20 57.57 14.33
N LEU A 53 49.69 58.69 13.79
CA LEU A 53 49.49 59.16 12.43
C LEU A 53 50.82 59.68 11.88
N GLY A 54 51.74 58.76 11.61
CA GLY A 54 52.84 58.79 10.63
C GLY A 54 53.86 59.96 10.59
N HIS A 55 53.45 61.23 10.74
CA HIS A 55 54.33 62.40 10.73
C HIS A 55 53.65 63.63 11.38
N ARG A 56 54.35 64.32 12.28
CA ARG A 56 53.79 65.42 13.13
C ARG A 56 53.14 66.56 12.33
N GLY A 57 53.75 66.97 11.22
CA GLY A 57 53.24 68.07 10.39
C GLY A 57 51.97 67.73 9.62
N PHE A 58 51.71 66.45 9.33
CA PHE A 58 50.54 66.04 8.56
C PHE A 58 49.26 66.02 9.40
N SER A 59 49.33 65.51 10.63
CA SER A 59 48.20 65.44 11.56
C SER A 59 47.68 66.83 11.98
N LEU A 60 48.59 67.80 12.14
CA LEU A 60 48.26 69.18 12.47
C LEU A 60 47.43 69.87 11.38
N SER A 61 47.84 69.74 10.12
CA SER A 61 47.15 70.36 8.98
C SER A 61 45.76 69.77 8.77
N VAL A 62 45.62 68.45 8.92
CA VAL A 62 44.33 67.75 8.81
C VAL A 62 43.36 68.24 9.89
N ALA A 63 43.76 68.25 11.16
CA ALA A 63 42.89 68.67 12.26
C ALA A 63 42.39 70.11 12.08
N PHE A 64 43.27 71.00 11.58
CA PHE A 64 42.92 72.38 11.27
C PHE A 64 41.87 72.49 10.14
N PHE A 65 42.07 71.81 9.00
CA PHE A 65 41.13 71.89 7.88
C PHE A 65 39.78 71.24 8.18
N VAL A 66 39.77 70.11 8.90
CA VAL A 66 38.54 69.45 9.34
C VAL A 66 37.79 70.35 10.33
N GLY A 67 38.49 70.89 11.34
CA GLY A 67 37.91 71.85 12.29
C GLY A 67 37.31 73.07 11.59
N LEU A 68 38.00 73.63 10.59
CA LEU A 68 37.54 74.80 9.85
C LEU A 68 36.30 74.49 8.98
N MET A 69 36.25 73.36 8.28
CA MET A 69 35.08 72.94 7.49
C MET A 69 33.86 72.59 8.35
N THR A 70 34.04 71.86 9.46
CA THR A 70 32.93 71.55 10.38
C THR A 70 32.37 72.81 11.02
N THR A 71 33.24 73.78 11.33
CA THR A 71 32.81 75.09 11.84
C THR A 71 32.05 75.87 10.76
N ALA A 72 32.53 75.90 9.52
CA ALA A 72 31.86 76.59 8.41
C ALA A 72 30.48 75.99 8.05
N ALA A 73 30.34 74.66 8.01
CA ALA A 73 29.07 73.99 7.76
C ALA A 73 28.03 74.30 8.86
N SER A 74 28.49 74.37 10.12
CA SER A 74 27.63 74.72 11.25
C SER A 74 27.15 76.18 11.20
N PHE A 75 27.95 77.10 10.65
CA PHE A 75 27.56 78.50 10.44
C PHE A 75 26.57 78.69 9.26
N GLY A 76 26.64 77.85 8.22
CA GLY A 76 25.68 77.87 7.11
C GLY A 76 24.26 77.52 7.59
N ASP A 77 24.14 76.43 8.33
CA ASP A 77 22.87 75.93 8.88
C ASP A 77 22.26 76.91 9.90
N LEU A 78 23.10 77.60 10.68
CA LEU A 78 22.67 78.66 11.61
C LEU A 78 22.11 79.91 10.92
N SER A 79 22.55 80.22 9.70
CA SER A 79 22.05 81.38 8.97
C SER A 79 20.72 81.07 8.25
N GLU A 80 20.55 79.86 7.72
CA GLU A 80 19.28 79.41 7.15
C GLU A 80 18.23 79.14 8.24
N THR A 81 18.58 78.49 9.36
CA THR A 81 17.64 78.34 10.48
C THR A 81 17.24 79.69 11.07
N ARG A 82 18.15 80.67 11.14
CA ARG A 82 17.80 82.05 11.52
C ARG A 82 16.86 82.70 10.52
N ARG A 83 17.13 82.59 9.22
CA ARG A 83 16.27 83.17 8.18
C ARG A 83 14.89 82.52 8.18
N LEU A 84 14.81 81.20 8.34
CA LEU A 84 13.56 80.46 8.44
C LEU A 84 12.82 80.74 9.76
N SER A 85 13.52 80.93 10.88
CA SER A 85 12.90 81.38 12.14
C SER A 85 12.41 82.83 12.06
N GLU A 86 13.18 83.71 11.42
CA GLU A 86 12.78 85.10 11.18
C GLU A 86 11.57 85.15 10.25
N LEU A 87 11.55 84.36 9.17
CA LEU A 87 10.38 84.25 8.28
C LEU A 87 9.17 83.65 9.01
N ARG A 88 9.35 82.65 9.87
CA ARG A 88 8.26 82.11 10.70
C ARG A 88 7.61 83.20 11.56
N ASP A 89 8.42 84.09 12.15
CA ASP A 89 7.99 85.14 13.07
C ASP A 89 7.45 86.40 12.34
N THR A 90 7.88 86.65 11.10
CA THR A 90 7.54 87.88 10.36
C THR A 90 6.57 87.68 9.19
N ASP A 91 6.66 86.55 8.48
CA ASP A 91 5.81 86.19 7.34
C ASP A 91 5.62 84.66 7.26
N SER A 92 4.69 84.18 8.07
CA SER A 92 4.40 82.75 8.24
C SER A 92 3.98 82.08 6.92
N ALA A 93 3.42 82.83 5.97
CA ALA A 93 2.99 82.31 4.66
C ALA A 93 4.18 82.07 3.73
N ALA A 94 5.15 82.99 3.69
CA ALA A 94 6.40 82.80 2.95
C ALA A 94 7.24 81.64 3.52
N TYR A 95 7.24 81.48 4.85
CA TYR A 95 7.88 80.35 5.54
C TYR A 95 7.29 78.99 5.11
N LEU A 96 5.96 78.86 5.07
CA LEU A 96 5.30 77.62 4.68
C LEU A 96 5.54 77.26 3.22
N ASN A 97 5.52 78.23 2.31
CA ASN A 97 5.75 77.99 0.87
C ASN A 97 7.18 77.51 0.59
N GLU A 98 8.17 78.06 1.30
CA GLU A 98 9.57 77.63 1.18
C GLU A 98 9.82 76.24 1.81
N LEU A 99 9.03 75.84 2.81
CA LEU A 99 9.08 74.50 3.39
C LEU A 99 8.42 73.42 2.51
N GLU A 100 7.34 73.76 1.80
CA GLU A 100 6.53 72.83 0.97
C GLU A 100 7.39 72.09 -0.06
N GLY A 101 8.29 72.80 -0.73
CA GLY A 101 9.18 72.24 -1.75
C GLY A 101 10.42 71.50 -1.22
N ARG A 102 10.71 71.58 0.09
CA ARG A 102 11.95 71.04 0.68
C ARG A 102 11.72 69.80 1.53
N ASP A 103 10.74 69.84 2.42
CA ASP A 103 10.47 68.77 3.38
C ASP A 103 8.97 68.70 3.68
N GLN A 104 8.28 67.87 2.91
CA GLN A 104 6.83 67.72 2.99
C GLN A 104 6.33 67.26 4.38
N VAL A 105 7.14 66.49 5.12
CA VAL A 105 6.77 65.99 6.45
C VAL A 105 6.87 67.11 7.47
N LYS A 106 7.95 67.88 7.44
CA LYS A 106 8.13 69.05 8.30
C LYS A 106 7.15 70.17 7.94
N TRP A 107 6.85 70.33 6.66
CA TRP A 107 5.86 71.30 6.16
C TRP A 107 4.47 71.00 6.71
N LEU A 108 3.99 69.76 6.61
CA LEU A 108 2.71 69.37 7.21
C LEU A 108 2.68 69.57 8.73
N ALA A 109 3.80 69.29 9.42
CA ALA A 109 3.89 69.47 10.86
C ALA A 109 3.81 70.96 11.28
N GLU A 110 4.45 71.86 10.53
CA GLU A 110 4.42 73.31 10.78
C GLU A 110 3.12 73.95 10.26
N LEU A 111 2.56 73.47 9.14
CA LEU A 111 1.26 73.89 8.61
C LEU A 111 0.15 73.64 9.64
N LYS A 112 0.20 72.50 10.35
CA LYS A 112 -0.72 72.20 11.47
C LYS A 112 -0.70 73.24 12.60
N LEU A 113 0.46 73.85 12.84
CA LEU A 113 0.66 74.80 13.94
C LEU A 113 0.35 76.24 13.52
N LEU A 114 0.68 76.61 12.28
CA LEU A 114 0.62 77.99 11.79
C LEU A 114 -0.67 78.29 11.01
N ASP A 115 -1.23 77.32 10.30
CA ASP A 115 -2.50 77.45 9.56
C ASP A 115 -3.30 76.13 9.62
N PRO A 116 -4.05 75.93 10.73
CA PRO A 116 -4.77 74.69 10.97
C PRO A 116 -5.89 74.43 9.94
N ASP A 117 -6.44 75.48 9.32
CA ASP A 117 -7.49 75.36 8.31
C ASP A 117 -6.93 74.84 6.98
N LEU A 118 -5.79 75.38 6.52
CA LEU A 118 -5.09 74.84 5.35
C LEU A 118 -4.53 73.43 5.60
N TYR A 119 -4.05 73.15 6.82
CA TYR A 119 -3.63 71.80 7.19
C TYR A 119 -4.78 70.79 7.10
N ALA A 120 -5.99 71.14 7.55
CA ALA A 120 -7.14 70.26 7.47
C ALA A 120 -7.48 69.89 6.01
N VAL A 121 -7.39 70.85 5.08
CA VAL A 121 -7.62 70.64 3.65
C VAL A 121 -6.57 69.73 3.04
N GLU A 122 -5.28 69.96 3.33
CA GLU A 122 -4.21 69.18 2.73
C GLU A 122 -4.06 67.78 3.35
N ALA A 123 -4.30 67.66 4.67
CA ALA A 123 -4.40 66.37 5.34
C ALA A 123 -5.54 65.52 4.74
N ALA A 124 -6.70 66.12 4.46
CA ALA A 124 -7.80 65.43 3.80
C ALA A 124 -7.43 64.95 2.39
N LYS A 125 -6.74 65.75 1.58
CA LYS A 125 -6.26 65.34 0.25
C LYS A 125 -5.24 64.19 0.32
N ILE A 126 -4.32 64.23 1.29
CA ILE A 126 -3.33 63.17 1.48
C ILE A 126 -4.01 61.89 1.95
N GLU A 127 -4.96 61.96 2.88
CA GLU A 127 -5.75 60.80 3.30
C GLU A 127 -6.55 60.21 2.14
N GLU A 128 -7.19 61.04 1.31
CA GLU A 128 -7.92 60.60 0.13
C GLU A 128 -7.00 59.93 -0.89
N ALA A 129 -5.83 60.51 -1.18
CA ALA A 129 -4.84 59.94 -2.10
C ALA A 129 -4.24 58.62 -1.57
N VAL A 130 -4.00 58.53 -0.25
CA VAL A 130 -3.53 57.30 0.40
C VAL A 130 -4.63 56.24 0.41
N ALA A 131 -5.88 56.61 0.66
CA ALA A 131 -7.02 55.71 0.60
C ALA A 131 -7.23 55.18 -0.84
N ALA A 132 -7.12 56.04 -1.85
CA ALA A 132 -7.20 55.66 -3.25
C ALA A 132 -6.08 54.68 -3.66
N ARG A 133 -4.82 54.97 -3.28
CA ARG A 133 -3.69 54.03 -3.53
C ARG A 133 -3.85 52.71 -2.79
N ARG A 134 -4.33 52.73 -1.55
CA ARG A 134 -4.63 51.50 -0.78
C ARG A 134 -5.75 50.70 -1.43
N ALA A 135 -6.80 51.35 -1.93
CA ALA A 135 -7.89 50.71 -2.65
C ALA A 135 -7.40 50.09 -3.97
N GLU A 136 -6.52 50.79 -4.70
CA GLU A 136 -5.92 50.28 -5.94
C GLU A 136 -5.05 49.05 -5.70
N VAL A 137 -4.16 49.10 -4.69
CA VAL A 137 -3.33 47.95 -4.30
C VAL A 137 -4.20 46.78 -3.83
N ALA A 138 -5.23 47.03 -3.02
CA ALA A 138 -6.15 46.00 -2.56
C ALA A 138 -6.94 45.37 -3.72
N ALA A 139 -7.38 46.17 -4.70
CA ALA A 139 -8.06 45.69 -5.90
C ALA A 139 -7.14 44.83 -6.77
N LEU A 140 -5.87 45.24 -6.93
CA LEU A 140 -4.88 44.49 -7.70
C LEU A 140 -4.48 43.18 -7.00
N GLU A 141 -4.35 43.19 -5.67
CA GLU A 141 -4.15 41.96 -4.89
C GLU A 141 -5.36 41.02 -4.96
N ALA A 142 -6.58 41.56 -4.88
CA ALA A 142 -7.80 40.78 -5.05
C ALA A 142 -7.89 40.16 -6.46
N ALA A 143 -7.53 40.91 -7.51
CA ALA A 143 -7.47 40.41 -8.88
C ALA A 143 -6.44 39.28 -9.03
N ARG A 144 -5.23 39.43 -8.48
CA ARG A 144 -4.19 38.38 -8.49
C ARG A 144 -4.64 37.13 -7.73
N ARG A 145 -5.31 37.29 -6.59
CA ARG A 145 -5.87 36.15 -5.82
C ARG A 145 -6.96 35.44 -6.61
N ALA A 146 -7.84 36.19 -7.28
CA ALA A 146 -8.88 35.63 -8.12
C ALA A 146 -8.30 34.86 -9.32
N GLU A 147 -7.27 35.40 -9.97
CA GLU A 147 -6.57 34.73 -11.08
C GLU A 147 -5.86 33.45 -10.62
N ALA A 148 -5.14 33.50 -9.49
CA ALA A 148 -4.50 32.32 -8.91
C ALA A 148 -5.52 31.24 -8.53
N ALA A 149 -6.64 31.62 -7.93
CA ALA A 149 -7.73 30.71 -7.59
C ALA A 149 -8.38 30.10 -8.85
N ALA A 150 -8.58 30.89 -9.92
CA ALA A 150 -9.11 30.40 -11.18
C ALA A 150 -8.15 29.40 -11.86
N LEU A 151 -6.84 29.66 -11.82
CA LEU A 151 -5.83 28.74 -12.36
C LEU A 151 -5.77 27.43 -11.55
N GLU A 152 -5.86 27.51 -10.22
CA GLU A 152 -5.91 26.33 -9.37
C GLU A 152 -7.19 25.51 -9.63
N ALA A 153 -8.33 26.16 -9.78
CA ALA A 153 -9.59 25.52 -10.12
C ALA A 153 -9.51 24.83 -11.49
N ALA A 154 -8.92 25.48 -12.49
CA ALA A 154 -8.71 24.90 -13.82
C ALA A 154 -7.81 23.66 -13.76
N ARG A 155 -6.70 23.71 -13.02
CA ARG A 155 -5.81 22.54 -12.82
C ARG A 155 -6.50 21.38 -12.11
N LYS A 156 -7.30 21.67 -11.08
CA LYS A 156 -8.09 20.64 -10.38
C LYS A 156 -9.14 20.02 -11.30
N ALA A 157 -9.79 20.83 -12.14
CA ALA A 157 -10.76 20.33 -13.11
C ALA A 157 -10.09 19.44 -14.17
N GLU A 158 -8.94 19.85 -14.71
CA GLU A 158 -8.18 19.04 -15.67
C GLU A 158 -7.72 17.71 -15.05
N ALA A 159 -7.14 17.74 -13.84
CA ALA A 159 -6.74 16.53 -13.12
C ALA A 159 -7.93 15.59 -12.85
N ALA A 160 -9.09 16.14 -12.49
CA ALA A 160 -10.31 15.35 -12.28
C ALA A 160 -10.80 14.69 -13.57
N VAL A 161 -10.70 15.36 -14.72
CA VAL A 161 -11.06 14.79 -16.03
C VAL A 161 -10.09 13.67 -16.41
N THR A 162 -8.78 13.87 -16.24
CA THR A 162 -7.78 12.83 -16.50
C THR A 162 -7.98 11.61 -15.60
N GLU A 163 -8.25 11.83 -14.32
CA GLU A 163 -8.50 10.75 -13.37
C GLU A 163 -9.81 10.00 -13.69
N ALA A 164 -10.87 10.71 -14.05
CA ALA A 164 -12.11 10.08 -14.49
C ALA A 164 -11.91 9.22 -15.75
N ALA A 165 -11.11 9.69 -16.71
CA ALA A 165 -10.76 8.92 -17.90
C ALA A 165 -9.94 7.66 -17.56
N ARG A 166 -8.99 7.75 -16.61
CA ARG A 166 -8.22 6.60 -16.11
C ARG A 166 -9.12 5.56 -15.45
N ILE A 167 -10.03 5.99 -14.58
CA ILE A 167 -10.98 5.11 -13.89
C ILE A 167 -11.88 4.38 -14.89
N GLU A 168 -12.36 5.10 -15.92
CA GLU A 168 -13.20 4.51 -16.95
C GLU A 168 -12.46 3.47 -17.79
N GLU A 169 -11.20 3.74 -18.15
CA GLU A 169 -10.36 2.78 -18.86
C GLU A 169 -10.06 1.54 -18.00
N GLU A 170 -9.74 1.72 -16.72
CA GLU A 170 -9.54 0.61 -15.78
C GLU A 170 -10.79 -0.25 -15.63
N ARG A 171 -11.99 0.34 -15.64
CA ARG A 171 -13.26 -0.38 -15.63
C ARG A 171 -13.44 -1.21 -16.90
N LYS A 172 -13.20 -0.64 -18.08
CA LYS A 172 -13.28 -1.37 -19.35
C LYS A 172 -12.32 -2.55 -19.39
N VAL A 173 -11.08 -2.36 -18.94
CA VAL A 173 -10.09 -3.45 -18.85
C VAL A 173 -10.54 -4.51 -17.84
N ALA A 174 -11.09 -4.11 -16.70
CA ALA A 174 -11.60 -5.05 -15.70
C ALA A 174 -12.78 -5.88 -16.23
N ASP A 175 -13.71 -5.26 -16.96
CA ASP A 175 -14.86 -5.94 -17.56
C ASP A 175 -14.45 -6.87 -18.71
N ALA A 176 -13.50 -6.44 -19.55
CA ALA A 176 -12.90 -7.31 -20.58
C ALA A 176 -12.23 -8.55 -19.96
N ARG A 177 -11.43 -8.39 -18.90
CA ARG A 177 -10.80 -9.51 -18.18
C ARG A 177 -11.82 -10.45 -17.55
N ARG A 178 -12.94 -9.93 -17.03
CA ARG A 178 -14.03 -10.74 -16.49
C ARG A 178 -14.70 -11.57 -17.58
N ALA A 179 -14.99 -10.96 -18.73
CA ALA A 179 -15.56 -11.65 -19.88
C ALA A 179 -14.63 -12.75 -20.40
N GLU A 180 -13.34 -12.47 -20.56
CA GLU A 180 -12.32 -13.46 -20.96
C GLU A 180 -12.22 -14.61 -19.94
N ALA A 181 -12.23 -14.30 -18.65
CA ALA A 181 -12.21 -15.31 -17.59
C ALA A 181 -13.47 -16.20 -17.62
N GLU A 182 -14.64 -15.64 -17.92
CA GLU A 182 -15.88 -16.42 -18.07
C GLU A 182 -15.81 -17.35 -19.29
N VAL A 183 -15.35 -16.86 -20.43
CA VAL A 183 -15.15 -17.67 -21.65
C VAL A 183 -14.19 -18.81 -21.37
N ARG A 184 -13.06 -18.53 -20.72
CA ARG A 184 -12.07 -19.54 -20.34
C ARG A 184 -12.66 -20.59 -19.39
N ARG A 185 -13.42 -20.17 -18.36
CA ARG A 185 -14.10 -21.10 -17.44
C ARG A 185 -15.08 -22.02 -18.16
N LYS A 186 -15.86 -21.48 -19.10
CA LYS A 186 -16.78 -22.28 -19.92
C LYS A 186 -16.03 -23.28 -20.80
N ALA A 187 -14.91 -22.87 -21.41
CA ALA A 187 -14.06 -23.77 -22.19
C ALA A 187 -13.45 -24.89 -21.33
N GLU A 188 -12.90 -24.57 -20.16
CA GLU A 188 -12.36 -25.55 -19.20
C GLU A 188 -13.45 -26.52 -18.71
N GLN A 189 -14.68 -26.05 -18.50
CA GLN A 189 -15.81 -26.88 -18.13
C GLN A 189 -16.22 -27.82 -19.28
N GLN A 190 -16.27 -27.32 -20.51
CA GLN A 190 -16.57 -28.12 -21.69
C GLN A 190 -15.51 -29.19 -21.95
N GLU A 191 -14.23 -28.86 -21.75
CA GLU A 191 -13.13 -29.81 -21.87
C GLU A 191 -13.25 -30.95 -20.83
N LYS A 192 -13.53 -30.62 -19.56
CA LYS A 192 -13.78 -31.62 -18.52
C LYS A 192 -14.96 -32.53 -18.84
N ILE A 193 -16.04 -31.97 -19.38
CA ILE A 193 -17.20 -32.76 -19.83
C ILE A 193 -16.81 -33.68 -20.98
N ALA A 194 -16.07 -33.17 -21.98
CA ALA A 194 -15.63 -33.96 -23.12
C ALA A 194 -14.69 -35.11 -22.70
N GLU A 195 -13.74 -34.84 -21.80
CA GLU A 195 -12.86 -35.87 -21.25
C GLU A 195 -13.65 -36.94 -20.48
N TYR A 196 -14.57 -36.51 -19.63
CA TYR A 196 -15.45 -37.40 -18.86
C TYR A 196 -16.28 -38.32 -19.76
N ILE A 197 -16.92 -37.77 -20.79
CA ILE A 197 -17.71 -38.54 -21.74
C ILE A 197 -16.82 -39.49 -22.55
N GLY A 198 -15.64 -39.03 -22.97
CA GLY A 198 -14.66 -39.88 -23.62
C GLY A 198 -14.20 -41.05 -22.75
N GLN A 199 -14.03 -40.83 -21.44
CA GLN A 199 -13.75 -41.90 -20.46
C GLN A 199 -14.94 -42.87 -20.35
N LEU A 200 -16.16 -42.37 -20.21
CA LEU A 200 -17.36 -43.21 -20.17
C LEU A 200 -17.49 -44.09 -21.42
N ASP A 201 -17.28 -43.54 -22.62
CA ASP A 201 -17.41 -44.30 -23.85
C ASP A 201 -16.39 -45.45 -23.94
N ARG A 202 -15.15 -45.21 -23.50
CA ARG A 202 -14.11 -46.27 -23.40
C ARG A 202 -14.53 -47.37 -22.43
N GLU A 203 -15.02 -47.00 -21.25
CA GLU A 203 -15.41 -47.99 -20.24
C GLU A 203 -16.70 -48.74 -20.61
N ILE A 204 -17.68 -48.07 -21.23
CA ILE A 204 -18.88 -48.71 -21.77
C ILE A 204 -18.50 -49.80 -22.78
N ALA A 205 -17.50 -49.54 -23.63
CA ALA A 205 -17.00 -50.51 -24.61
C ALA A 205 -16.18 -51.63 -23.96
N SER A 206 -15.38 -51.33 -22.92
CA SER A 206 -14.44 -52.29 -22.31
C SER A 206 -15.10 -53.23 -21.30
N ILE A 207 -16.03 -52.72 -20.48
CA ILE A 207 -16.66 -53.45 -19.37
C ILE A 207 -17.18 -54.83 -19.79
N PRO A 208 -17.92 -54.99 -20.90
CA PRO A 208 -18.44 -56.30 -21.30
C PRO A 208 -17.37 -57.38 -21.40
N GLY A 209 -16.18 -57.04 -21.90
CA GLY A 209 -15.05 -57.97 -22.11
C GLY A 209 -14.27 -58.34 -20.84
N ILE A 210 -14.56 -57.71 -19.70
CA ILE A 210 -13.90 -58.02 -18.43
C ILE A 210 -14.41 -59.36 -17.88
N GLN A 211 -13.47 -60.28 -17.65
CA GLN A 211 -13.72 -61.63 -17.13
C GLN A 211 -13.22 -61.77 -15.69
N ALA A 212 -14.03 -62.41 -14.83
CA ALA A 212 -13.67 -62.63 -13.42
C ALA A 212 -12.38 -63.44 -13.25
N SER A 213 -12.12 -64.41 -14.13
CA SER A 213 -10.96 -65.29 -14.11
C SER A 213 -9.61 -64.56 -14.07
N LYS A 214 -9.55 -63.34 -14.60
CA LYS A 214 -8.35 -62.48 -14.57
C LYS A 214 -7.99 -61.97 -13.16
N TYR A 215 -8.92 -62.03 -12.22
CA TYR A 215 -8.81 -61.43 -10.89
C TYR A 215 -8.95 -62.45 -9.76
N THR A 216 -8.99 -63.74 -10.05
CA THR A 216 -9.31 -64.79 -9.05
C THR A 216 -8.12 -65.69 -8.69
N SER A 217 -6.92 -65.42 -9.21
CA SER A 217 -5.73 -66.26 -9.02
C SER A 217 -5.16 -66.21 -7.60
N ASP A 218 -5.17 -65.06 -6.95
CA ASP A 218 -4.61 -64.83 -5.61
C ASP A 218 -5.23 -63.58 -4.96
N VAL A 219 -4.88 -63.31 -3.70
CA VAL A 219 -5.44 -62.19 -2.93
C VAL A 219 -5.12 -60.84 -3.58
N SER A 220 -3.92 -60.68 -4.15
CA SER A 220 -3.50 -59.45 -4.82
C SER A 220 -4.32 -59.18 -6.07
N ASN A 221 -4.55 -60.20 -6.89
CA ASN A 221 -5.39 -60.10 -8.09
C ASN A 221 -6.88 -59.88 -7.75
N ILE A 222 -7.36 -60.44 -6.64
CA ILE A 222 -8.70 -60.14 -6.12
C ILE A 222 -8.82 -58.67 -5.73
N ASN A 223 -7.82 -58.14 -5.03
CA ASN A 223 -7.77 -56.72 -4.65
C ASN A 223 -7.68 -55.81 -5.88
N LEU A 224 -7.00 -56.23 -6.95
CA LEU A 224 -7.00 -55.51 -8.22
C LEU A 224 -8.41 -55.45 -8.84
N GLY A 225 -9.16 -56.56 -8.76
CA GLY A 225 -10.57 -56.59 -9.17
C GLY A 225 -11.44 -55.62 -8.37
N LEU A 226 -11.23 -55.54 -7.05
CA LEU A 226 -11.91 -54.56 -6.18
C LEU A 226 -11.54 -53.11 -6.55
N LEU A 227 -10.27 -52.85 -6.82
CA LEU A 227 -9.79 -51.53 -7.21
C LEU A 227 -10.45 -51.08 -8.52
N LEU A 228 -10.54 -51.98 -9.51
CA LEU A 228 -11.23 -51.70 -10.78
C LEU A 228 -12.71 -51.34 -10.55
N ILE A 229 -13.41 -52.12 -9.72
CA ILE A 229 -14.80 -51.85 -9.35
C ILE A 229 -14.93 -50.48 -8.66
N GLY A 230 -13.99 -50.14 -7.78
CA GLY A 230 -13.92 -48.85 -7.10
C GLY A 230 -13.67 -47.69 -8.06
N ALA A 231 -12.75 -47.86 -9.02
CA ALA A 231 -12.44 -46.87 -10.04
C ALA A 231 -13.66 -46.55 -10.92
N TRP A 232 -14.43 -47.56 -11.32
CA TRP A 232 -15.70 -47.34 -12.03
C TRP A 232 -16.74 -46.61 -11.19
N GLY A 233 -16.78 -46.87 -9.88
CA GLY A 233 -17.63 -46.13 -8.95
C GLY A 233 -17.26 -44.64 -8.87
N LEU A 234 -15.97 -44.32 -8.79
CA LEU A 234 -15.47 -42.95 -8.80
C LEU A 234 -15.76 -42.24 -10.13
N LEU A 235 -15.58 -42.92 -11.26
CA LEU A 235 -15.96 -42.40 -12.57
C LEU A 235 -17.46 -42.09 -12.63
N TYR A 236 -18.32 -42.98 -12.10
CA TYR A 236 -19.75 -42.71 -12.05
C TYR A 236 -20.09 -41.47 -11.19
N GLU A 237 -19.42 -41.29 -10.05
CA GLU A 237 -19.57 -40.15 -9.14
C GLU A 237 -19.17 -38.83 -9.79
N GLN A 238 -18.09 -38.81 -10.57
CA GLN A 238 -17.57 -37.60 -11.20
C GLN A 238 -18.65 -36.86 -12.01
N GLY A 239 -19.55 -37.61 -12.65
CA GLY A 239 -20.67 -37.07 -13.42
C GLY A 239 -21.68 -36.24 -12.59
N ASP A 240 -21.74 -36.39 -11.27
CA ASP A 240 -22.63 -35.58 -10.42
C ASP A 240 -22.14 -34.12 -10.29
N SER A 241 -20.86 -33.88 -10.52
CA SER A 241 -20.26 -32.53 -10.45
C SER A 241 -20.33 -31.76 -11.78
N LEU A 242 -20.80 -32.41 -12.85
CA LEU A 242 -20.79 -31.89 -14.20
C LEU A 242 -22.21 -31.52 -14.65
N ASP A 243 -22.33 -30.39 -15.34
CA ASP A 243 -23.57 -29.99 -15.98
C ASP A 243 -23.72 -30.73 -17.32
N LEU A 244 -24.25 -31.95 -17.25
CA LEU A 244 -24.41 -32.84 -18.39
C LEU A 244 -25.78 -32.61 -19.05
N ASP A 245 -25.77 -32.51 -20.37
CA ASP A 245 -27.01 -32.46 -21.15
C ASP A 245 -27.76 -33.81 -21.17
N ALA A 246 -28.92 -33.84 -21.81
CA ALA A 246 -29.78 -35.02 -21.85
C ALA A 246 -29.14 -36.24 -22.54
N GLU A 247 -28.26 -36.05 -23.53
CA GLU A 247 -27.58 -37.15 -24.22
C GLU A 247 -26.45 -37.72 -23.35
N MET A 248 -25.66 -36.83 -22.75
CA MET A 248 -24.60 -37.17 -21.82
C MET A 248 -25.13 -37.90 -20.58
N GLN A 249 -26.29 -37.48 -20.06
CA GLN A 249 -26.97 -38.19 -18.97
C GLN A 249 -27.41 -39.60 -19.39
N LYS A 250 -27.88 -39.80 -20.64
CA LYS A 250 -28.20 -41.14 -21.14
C LYS A 250 -26.96 -42.05 -21.17
N LYS A 251 -25.81 -41.55 -21.63
CA LYS A 251 -24.54 -42.29 -21.60
C LYS A 251 -24.13 -42.67 -20.18
N ARG A 252 -24.21 -41.72 -19.25
CA ARG A 252 -23.96 -41.96 -17.82
C ARG A 252 -24.88 -43.05 -17.26
N MET A 253 -26.16 -43.03 -17.62
CA MET A 253 -27.11 -44.06 -17.20
C MET A 253 -26.86 -45.44 -17.83
N GLN A 254 -26.45 -45.48 -19.10
CA GLN A 254 -26.02 -46.72 -19.75
C GLN A 254 -24.80 -47.32 -19.05
N PHE A 255 -23.80 -46.50 -18.75
CA PHE A 255 -22.63 -46.92 -17.97
C PHE A 255 -23.04 -47.50 -16.61
N ARG A 256 -23.92 -46.80 -15.89
CA ARG A 256 -24.46 -47.28 -14.60
C ARG A 256 -25.08 -48.67 -14.72
N GLN A 257 -25.93 -48.90 -15.72
CA GLN A 257 -26.59 -50.19 -15.91
C GLN A 257 -25.59 -51.32 -16.20
N LEU A 258 -24.57 -51.05 -17.01
CA LEU A 258 -23.50 -51.99 -17.28
C LEU A 258 -22.68 -52.30 -16.03
N LEU A 259 -22.32 -51.26 -15.27
CA LEU A 259 -21.57 -51.39 -14.03
C LEU A 259 -22.31 -52.23 -13.00
N VAL A 260 -23.60 -51.96 -12.76
CA VAL A 260 -24.43 -52.74 -11.84
C VAL A 260 -24.46 -54.22 -12.21
N ARG A 261 -24.67 -54.53 -13.50
CA ARG A 261 -24.67 -55.92 -13.98
C ARG A 261 -23.30 -56.58 -13.82
N LYS A 262 -22.22 -55.86 -14.14
CA LYS A 262 -20.86 -56.38 -14.05
C LYS A 262 -20.43 -56.60 -12.60
N GLN A 263 -20.75 -55.69 -11.68
CA GLN A 263 -20.49 -55.86 -10.24
C GLN A 263 -21.22 -57.08 -9.69
N ALA A 264 -22.50 -57.26 -10.02
CA ALA A 264 -23.29 -58.42 -9.63
C ALA A 264 -22.73 -59.75 -10.16
N GLN A 265 -21.99 -59.72 -11.27
CA GLN A 265 -21.28 -60.87 -11.83
C GLN A 265 -19.91 -61.10 -11.17
N LEU A 266 -19.11 -60.05 -11.01
CA LEU A 266 -17.72 -60.14 -10.55
C LEU A 266 -17.61 -60.44 -9.04
N LEU A 267 -18.39 -59.76 -8.20
CA LEU A 267 -18.24 -59.84 -6.75
C LEU A 267 -18.46 -61.26 -6.20
N PRO A 268 -19.46 -62.05 -6.63
CA PRO A 268 -19.57 -63.44 -6.22
C PRO A 268 -18.36 -64.30 -6.60
N ALA A 269 -17.80 -64.10 -7.80
CA ALA A 269 -16.63 -64.86 -8.26
C ALA A 269 -15.36 -64.49 -7.48
N LEU A 270 -15.17 -63.19 -7.19
CA LEU A 270 -14.08 -62.71 -6.34
C LEU A 270 -14.19 -63.30 -4.92
N ARG A 271 -15.40 -63.31 -4.35
CA ARG A 271 -15.65 -63.93 -3.03
C ARG A 271 -15.37 -65.43 -3.05
N ASP A 272 -15.84 -66.16 -4.06
CA ASP A 272 -15.58 -67.60 -4.19
C ASP A 272 -14.07 -67.88 -4.15
N ALA A 273 -13.31 -67.16 -4.98
CA ALA A 273 -11.87 -67.29 -5.08
C ALA A 273 -11.09 -66.86 -3.83
N TYR A 274 -11.65 -65.95 -3.03
CA TYR A 274 -10.98 -65.40 -1.85
C TYR A 274 -10.65 -66.48 -0.81
N GLY A 275 -11.54 -67.43 -0.57
CA GLY A 275 -11.31 -68.53 0.39
C GLY A 275 -10.08 -69.39 0.03
N PRO A 276 -10.04 -69.99 -1.18
CA PRO A 276 -8.88 -70.70 -1.67
C PRO A 276 -7.59 -69.86 -1.73
N ALA A 277 -7.68 -68.58 -2.09
CA ALA A 277 -6.52 -67.69 -2.12
C ALA A 277 -5.95 -67.45 -0.71
N MET A 278 -6.82 -67.10 0.25
CA MET A 278 -6.43 -66.95 1.65
C MET A 278 -5.92 -68.26 2.26
N ARG A 279 -6.45 -69.43 1.87
CA ARG A 279 -5.91 -70.72 2.32
C ARG A 279 -4.45 -70.91 1.95
N ARG A 280 -4.05 -70.51 0.75
CA ARG A 280 -2.63 -70.57 0.33
C ARG A 280 -1.77 -69.63 1.17
N GLN A 281 -2.26 -68.42 1.42
CA GLN A 281 -1.53 -67.42 2.21
C GLN A 281 -1.40 -67.80 3.69
N LEU A 282 -2.42 -68.44 4.25
CA LEU A 282 -2.45 -68.85 5.66
C LEU A 282 -1.77 -70.19 5.93
N TRP A 283 -1.34 -70.91 4.89
CA TRP A 283 -0.76 -72.25 5.02
C TRP A 283 0.47 -72.27 5.94
N GLU A 284 1.37 -71.29 5.78
CA GLU A 284 2.59 -71.18 6.61
C GLU A 284 2.30 -70.86 8.08
N ALA A 285 1.10 -70.35 8.37
CA ALA A 285 0.65 -69.99 9.72
C ALA A 285 -0.33 -71.01 10.31
N ASP A 286 -0.30 -72.27 9.82
CA ASP A 286 -1.22 -73.36 10.22
C ASP A 286 -2.70 -72.95 10.15
N GLY A 287 -3.01 -72.07 9.19
CA GLY A 287 -4.33 -71.52 8.98
C GLY A 287 -5.00 -72.04 7.71
N SER A 288 -6.32 -71.95 7.68
CA SER A 288 -7.12 -72.27 6.50
C SER A 288 -8.25 -71.27 6.35
N ALA A 289 -8.65 -71.03 5.11
CA ALA A 289 -9.83 -70.25 4.79
C ALA A 289 -10.72 -70.98 3.79
N ARG A 290 -12.03 -70.71 3.86
CA ARG A 290 -12.99 -71.06 2.82
C ARG A 290 -14.17 -70.10 2.83
N THR A 291 -14.86 -70.00 1.71
CA THR A 291 -16.10 -69.25 1.59
C THR A 291 -17.28 -70.21 1.44
N ILE A 292 -18.41 -69.86 2.04
CA ILE A 292 -19.58 -70.73 2.17
C ILE A 292 -20.88 -69.93 2.03
N GLY A 293 -21.98 -70.66 1.82
CA GLY A 293 -23.32 -70.10 1.72
C GLY A 293 -23.63 -69.51 0.33
N ALA A 294 -24.87 -69.05 0.17
CA ALA A 294 -25.35 -68.50 -1.09
C ALA A 294 -24.55 -67.25 -1.50
N GLY A 295 -24.05 -67.24 -2.74
CA GLY A 295 -23.23 -66.15 -3.29
C GLY A 295 -21.91 -65.93 -2.54
N TYR A 296 -21.45 -66.94 -1.79
CA TYR A 296 -20.19 -66.95 -1.04
C TYR A 296 -20.06 -65.79 -0.05
N ARG A 297 -21.18 -65.39 0.58
CA ARG A 297 -21.22 -64.21 1.46
C ARG A 297 -20.69 -64.45 2.88
N THR A 298 -20.32 -65.68 3.21
CA THR A 298 -19.67 -65.99 4.49
C THR A 298 -18.25 -66.48 4.25
N VAL A 299 -17.28 -65.91 4.95
CA VAL A 299 -15.90 -66.40 4.98
C VAL A 299 -15.61 -67.05 6.34
N GLU A 300 -15.05 -68.26 6.31
CA GLU A 300 -14.61 -69.01 7.48
C GLU A 300 -13.09 -69.07 7.51
N PHE A 301 -12.51 -68.61 8.61
CA PHE A 301 -11.10 -68.74 8.94
C PHE A 301 -10.91 -69.77 10.06
N VAL A 302 -9.95 -70.67 9.88
CA VAL A 302 -9.59 -71.71 10.84
C VAL A 302 -8.11 -71.57 11.18
N SER A 303 -7.75 -71.42 12.45
CA SER A 303 -6.36 -71.38 12.93
C SER A 303 -6.35 -71.50 14.45
N ALA A 304 -5.35 -72.19 15.01
CA ALA A 304 -5.16 -72.29 16.46
C ALA A 304 -5.06 -70.92 17.15
N THR A 305 -4.60 -69.88 16.42
CA THR A 305 -4.54 -68.50 16.90
C THR A 305 -5.89 -67.94 17.33
N PHE A 306 -7.00 -68.45 16.80
CA PHE A 306 -8.36 -68.03 17.15
C PHE A 306 -8.88 -68.63 18.46
N ALA A 307 -8.10 -69.41 19.20
CA ALA A 307 -8.46 -69.81 20.57
C ALA A 307 -8.60 -68.59 21.50
N ARG A 308 -7.95 -67.46 21.20
CA ARG A 308 -8.00 -66.22 22.00
C ARG A 308 -8.84 -65.14 21.31
N ASN A 309 -9.90 -64.67 21.98
CA ASN A 309 -10.78 -63.61 21.45
C ASN A 309 -10.05 -62.30 21.09
N ALA A 310 -8.97 -61.96 21.80
CA ALA A 310 -8.15 -60.79 21.46
C ALA A 310 -7.50 -60.91 20.08
N ASN A 311 -7.03 -62.12 19.70
CA ASN A 311 -6.44 -62.36 18.37
C ASN A 311 -7.51 -62.24 17.29
N ILE A 312 -8.70 -62.78 17.55
CA ILE A 312 -9.84 -62.65 16.63
C ILE A 312 -10.14 -61.18 16.39
N LYS A 313 -10.25 -60.36 17.44
CA LYS A 313 -10.53 -58.91 17.31
C LYS A 313 -9.46 -58.18 16.50
N GLN A 314 -8.18 -58.45 16.78
CA GLN A 314 -7.07 -57.81 16.08
C GLN A 314 -7.09 -58.17 14.59
N ILE A 315 -7.08 -59.47 14.27
CA ILE A 315 -7.07 -59.95 12.87
C ILE A 315 -8.32 -59.49 12.13
N HIS A 316 -9.50 -59.55 12.76
CA HIS A 316 -10.72 -59.05 12.16
C HIS A 316 -10.61 -57.57 11.80
N THR A 317 -10.08 -56.74 12.70
CA THR A 317 -9.91 -55.30 12.46
C THR A 317 -9.03 -55.03 11.24
N GLU A 318 -7.94 -55.79 11.07
CA GLU A 318 -7.02 -55.66 9.94
C GLU A 318 -7.64 -56.03 8.60
N ILE A 319 -8.47 -57.09 8.56
CA ILE A 319 -9.06 -57.58 7.30
C ILE A 319 -10.47 -57.05 7.02
N ARG A 320 -11.12 -56.41 8.01
CA ARG A 320 -12.53 -56.02 7.96
C ARG A 320 -12.86 -55.22 6.72
N GLU A 321 -12.04 -54.23 6.37
CA GLU A 321 -12.30 -53.36 5.21
C GLU A 321 -12.31 -54.15 3.91
N ASN A 322 -11.35 -55.05 3.70
CA ASN A 322 -11.30 -55.93 2.53
C ASN A 322 -12.53 -56.85 2.47
N LEU A 323 -12.96 -57.39 3.62
CA LEU A 323 -14.16 -58.23 3.68
C LEU A 323 -15.43 -57.45 3.34
N MET A 324 -15.52 -56.19 3.78
CA MET A 324 -16.63 -55.30 3.46
C MET A 324 -16.64 -54.91 1.97
N MET A 325 -15.48 -54.60 1.40
CA MET A 325 -15.33 -54.29 -0.03
C MET A 325 -15.73 -55.48 -0.92
N LEU A 326 -15.42 -56.70 -0.50
CA LEU A 326 -15.89 -57.94 -1.14
C LEU A 326 -17.38 -58.23 -0.88
N ARG A 327 -18.03 -57.47 0.00
CA ARG A 327 -19.43 -57.61 0.39
C ARG A 327 -19.73 -58.97 1.03
N PHE A 328 -18.82 -59.47 1.85
CA PHE A 328 -19.14 -60.54 2.80
C PHE A 328 -20.11 -60.00 3.85
N THR A 329 -21.15 -60.75 4.15
CA THR A 329 -22.10 -60.39 5.23
C THR A 329 -21.71 -61.01 6.56
N ARG A 330 -20.79 -61.98 6.55
CA ARG A 330 -20.30 -62.65 7.77
C ARG A 330 -18.85 -63.09 7.64
N ALA A 331 -18.08 -62.88 8.69
CA ALA A 331 -16.78 -63.48 8.91
C ALA A 331 -16.83 -64.37 10.16
N GLN A 332 -16.43 -65.64 10.05
CA GLN A 332 -16.43 -66.58 11.17
C GLN A 332 -15.05 -67.18 11.42
N TYR A 333 -14.75 -67.44 12.69
CA TYR A 333 -13.43 -67.79 13.19
C TYR A 333 -13.52 -69.05 14.04
N LYS A 334 -12.71 -70.05 13.70
CA LYS A 334 -12.63 -71.34 14.39
C LYS A 334 -11.21 -71.65 14.81
N TRP A 335 -11.04 -72.15 16.02
CA TRP A 335 -9.72 -72.58 16.50
C TRP A 335 -9.22 -73.88 15.86
N PHE A 336 -10.13 -74.78 15.44
CA PHE A 336 -9.80 -75.96 14.62
C PHE A 336 -10.99 -76.37 13.73
N ARG A 337 -10.75 -77.24 12.74
CA ARG A 337 -11.70 -77.51 11.64
C ARG A 337 -13.02 -78.13 12.09
N GLN A 338 -12.99 -79.02 13.08
CA GLN A 338 -14.16 -79.72 13.60
C GLN A 338 -14.78 -79.03 14.83
N ALA A 339 -14.33 -77.81 15.17
CA ALA A 339 -14.92 -77.04 16.26
C ALA A 339 -16.42 -76.80 15.99
N SER A 340 -17.26 -77.22 16.93
CA SER A 340 -18.69 -76.89 16.97
C SER A 340 -18.92 -75.43 17.36
N GLU A 341 -18.04 -74.89 18.20
CA GLU A 341 -18.05 -73.49 18.64
C GLU A 341 -17.19 -72.60 17.74
N PHE A 342 -17.69 -71.38 17.49
CA PHE A 342 -17.01 -70.39 16.68
C PHE A 342 -17.48 -68.97 17.02
N SER A 343 -16.58 -68.02 16.88
CA SER A 343 -16.90 -66.60 16.98
C SER A 343 -17.16 -66.03 15.59
N TYR A 344 -18.03 -65.03 15.48
CA TYR A 344 -18.32 -64.42 14.18
C TYR A 344 -18.61 -62.93 14.30
N TYR A 345 -18.42 -62.23 13.19
CA TYR A 345 -18.84 -60.85 12.98
C TYR A 345 -19.87 -60.83 11.85
N ALA A 346 -20.99 -60.16 12.09
CA ALA A 346 -21.88 -59.73 11.03
C ALA A 346 -21.33 -58.44 10.42
N LEU A 347 -21.39 -58.33 9.10
CA LEU A 347 -20.90 -57.18 8.34
C LEU A 347 -22.07 -56.55 7.59
N GLU A 348 -22.31 -55.26 7.86
CA GLU A 348 -23.30 -54.48 7.14
C GLU A 348 -22.69 -53.98 5.83
N VAL A 349 -23.06 -54.63 4.73
CA VAL A 349 -22.48 -54.40 3.40
C VAL A 349 -23.55 -54.04 2.38
N PRO A 350 -23.20 -53.26 1.33
CA PRO A 350 -24.13 -52.97 0.25
C PRO A 350 -24.50 -54.23 -0.54
N LYS A 351 -25.61 -54.19 -1.30
CA LYS A 351 -25.96 -55.29 -2.23
C LYS A 351 -24.96 -55.31 -3.38
N ASP A 352 -24.72 -56.45 -4.03
CA ASP A 352 -23.79 -56.54 -5.19
C ASP A 352 -24.16 -55.64 -6.37
N SER A 353 -25.42 -55.19 -6.43
CA SER A 353 -25.94 -54.24 -7.43
C SER A 353 -25.72 -52.77 -7.08
N ASP A 354 -25.32 -52.46 -5.85
CA ASP A 354 -25.19 -51.07 -5.41
C ASP A 354 -23.81 -50.54 -5.83
N ILE A 355 -23.79 -49.38 -6.47
CA ILE A 355 -22.56 -48.64 -6.75
C ILE A 355 -22.27 -47.81 -5.52
N VAL A 356 -21.07 -47.93 -4.97
CA VAL A 356 -20.71 -47.26 -3.71
C VAL A 356 -19.39 -46.52 -3.83
N LYS A 357 -19.29 -45.43 -3.07
CA LYS A 357 -18.03 -44.82 -2.69
C LYS A 357 -17.65 -45.34 -1.31
N TRP A 358 -16.47 -45.95 -1.22
CA TRP A 358 -15.91 -46.40 0.05
C TRP A 358 -15.28 -45.23 0.80
N GLU A 359 -15.51 -45.20 2.10
CA GLU A 359 -14.93 -44.27 3.07
C GLU A 359 -14.11 -45.06 4.10
N SER A 360 -13.28 -44.35 4.86
CA SER A 360 -12.43 -44.97 5.88
C SER A 360 -13.20 -45.80 6.90
N GLY A 361 -12.61 -46.94 7.27
CA GLY A 361 -13.17 -47.85 8.27
C GLY A 361 -14.34 -48.69 7.77
N GLY A 362 -14.42 -48.95 6.46
CA GLY A 362 -15.48 -49.76 5.84
C GLY A 362 -16.84 -49.06 5.78
N ARG A 363 -16.88 -47.73 5.98
CA ARG A 363 -18.08 -46.94 5.72
C ARG A 363 -18.26 -46.78 4.21
N TYR A 364 -19.49 -46.56 3.76
CA TYR A 364 -19.77 -46.37 2.35
C TYR A 364 -20.99 -45.49 2.12
N ARG A 365 -21.02 -44.85 0.94
CA ARG A 365 -22.16 -44.11 0.42
C ARG A 365 -22.63 -44.73 -0.89
N VAL A 366 -23.92 -45.06 -0.97
CA VAL A 366 -24.53 -45.55 -2.21
C VAL A 366 -24.71 -44.37 -3.18
N LEU A 367 -24.16 -44.52 -4.38
CA LEU A 367 -24.29 -43.57 -5.47
C LEU A 367 -25.60 -43.87 -6.21
N ARG A 368 -26.46 -42.85 -6.34
CA ARG A 368 -27.81 -43.02 -6.90
C ARG A 368 -27.82 -42.85 -8.41
#